data_AF-A0A7V6VKV2-F1
#
_entry.id   AF-A0A7V6VKV2-F1
#
_cell.length_a   1.000
_cell.length_b   1.000
_cell.length_c   1.000
_cell.angle_alpha   90.00
_cell.angle_beta   90.00
_cell.angle_gamma   90.00
#
_symmetry.space_group_name_H-M   'P 1'
#
loop_
_entity.id
_entity.type
_entity.pdbx_description
1 polymer ?
#
loop_
_entity_poly.entity_id
_entity_poly.type
_entity_poly.pdbx_seq_one_letter_code
_entity_poly.pdbx_strand_id
1 'polypeptide(L)'
;VFFGTQSMHAYVLFGWMAQAYRDGGLGHAQAGIMTSILLAFGIPSGFVMPALVARMRDLRPIILVLGTCGMAGFLGLLYFPTTVPWLWAVLLGISGGSFPTAIALINARTRDYRVTMQVSAFVQSVGYVVAGTGPLLVGVALDVFGTWHVPLIGLAASAVVLVGSGFMAVSGPMIDDDLPETR
;
A
#
# COMPACT_ATOMS: atom_id res chain seq x y z
N VAL A 1 4.05 -7.93 7.80
CA VAL A 1 3.41 -6.64 8.15
C VAL A 1 3.40 -5.69 6.96
N PHE A 2 4.56 -5.26 6.43
CA PHE A 2 4.64 -4.33 5.28
C PHE A 2 3.72 -4.71 4.12
N PHE A 3 3.85 -5.95 3.61
CA PHE A 3 3.02 -6.44 2.51
C PHE A 3 1.51 -6.46 2.86
N GLY A 4 1.16 -6.86 4.08
CA GLY A 4 -0.23 -6.90 4.54
C GLY A 4 -0.85 -5.50 4.63
N THR A 5 -0.14 -4.54 5.20
CA THR A 5 -0.62 -3.15 5.35
C THR A 5 -0.80 -2.48 3.98
N GLN A 6 0.17 -2.62 3.07
CA GLN A 6 0.03 -2.09 1.71
C GLN A 6 -1.09 -2.79 0.94
N SER A 7 -1.31 -4.09 1.17
CA SER A 7 -2.37 -4.84 0.49
C SER A 7 -3.74 -4.43 1.01
N MET A 8 -3.84 -4.17 2.30
CA MET A 8 -5.02 -3.57 2.93
C MET A 8 -5.35 -2.21 2.31
N HIS A 9 -4.35 -1.33 2.14
CA HIS A 9 -4.54 -0.05 1.44
C HIS A 9 -5.05 -0.27 0.03
N ALA A 10 -4.41 -1.16 -0.75
CA ALA A 10 -4.81 -1.46 -2.12
C ALA A 10 -6.27 -1.95 -2.19
N TYR A 11 -6.67 -2.90 -1.35
CA TYR A 11 -8.03 -3.44 -1.34
C TYR A 11 -9.07 -2.38 -0.99
N VAL A 12 -8.76 -1.50 -0.02
CA VAL A 12 -9.63 -0.37 0.28
C VAL A 12 -9.71 0.59 -0.90
N LEU A 13 -8.57 0.95 -1.51
CA LEU A 13 -8.55 1.84 -2.67
C LEU A 13 -9.33 1.27 -3.86
N PHE A 14 -9.31 -0.06 -4.07
CA PHE A 14 -10.03 -0.71 -5.16
C PHE A 14 -11.54 -0.72 -4.93
N GLY A 15 -11.99 -1.04 -3.71
CA GLY A 15 -13.40 -1.19 -3.41
C GLY A 15 -14.13 0.11 -3.09
N TRP A 16 -13.44 1.07 -2.47
CA TRP A 16 -14.11 2.15 -1.75
C TRP A 16 -13.79 3.56 -2.26
N MET A 17 -12.71 3.74 -3.03
CA MET A 17 -12.22 5.08 -3.34
C MET A 17 -13.18 5.89 -4.22
N ALA A 18 -13.85 5.24 -5.19
CA ALA A 18 -14.89 5.90 -5.97
C ALA A 18 -16.05 6.38 -5.08
N GLN A 19 -16.46 5.59 -4.09
CA GLN A 19 -17.49 6.00 -3.14
C GLN A 19 -16.98 7.15 -2.25
N ALA A 20 -15.77 7.05 -1.70
CA ALA A 20 -15.19 8.07 -0.83
C ALA A 20 -15.11 9.45 -1.52
N TYR A 21 -14.73 9.50 -2.81
CA TYR A 21 -14.77 10.75 -3.57
C TYR A 21 -16.20 11.29 -3.78
N ARG A 22 -17.18 10.41 -4.06
CA ARG A 22 -18.57 10.83 -4.23
C ARG A 22 -19.16 11.38 -2.95
N ASP A 23 -18.96 10.67 -1.84
CA ASP A 23 -19.43 11.06 -0.52
C ASP A 23 -18.72 12.35 -0.05
N GLY A 24 -17.49 12.59 -0.52
CA GLY A 24 -16.77 13.84 -0.36
C GLY A 24 -17.26 15.00 -1.24
N GLY A 25 -18.24 14.77 -2.12
CA GLY A 25 -18.91 15.82 -2.93
C GLY A 25 -18.57 15.83 -4.42
N LEU A 26 -17.78 14.88 -4.93
CA LEU A 26 -17.52 14.78 -6.38
C LEU A 26 -18.70 14.12 -7.11
N GLY A 27 -18.92 14.51 -8.37
CA GLY A 27 -19.85 13.80 -9.24
C GLY A 27 -19.35 12.39 -9.59
N HIS A 28 -20.27 11.49 -9.98
CA HIS A 28 -19.97 10.09 -10.32
C HIS A 28 -18.83 9.94 -11.34
N ALA A 29 -18.85 10.73 -12.42
CA ALA A 29 -17.83 10.68 -13.46
C ALA A 29 -16.45 11.12 -12.92
N GLN A 30 -16.39 12.20 -12.14
CA GLN A 30 -15.13 12.69 -11.59
C GLN A 30 -14.53 11.72 -10.58
N ALA A 31 -15.35 11.16 -9.67
CA ALA A 31 -14.92 10.14 -8.73
C ALA A 31 -14.36 8.89 -9.43
N GLY A 32 -15.01 8.48 -10.53
CA GLY A 32 -14.51 7.42 -11.41
C GLY A 32 -13.14 7.74 -12.00
N ILE A 33 -12.97 8.95 -12.56
CA ILE A 33 -11.69 9.41 -13.12
C ILE A 33 -10.59 9.43 -12.06
N MET A 34 -10.85 9.95 -10.85
CA MET A 34 -9.86 9.97 -9.76
C MET A 34 -9.45 8.55 -9.38
N THR A 35 -10.43 7.64 -9.32
CA THR A 35 -10.18 6.21 -9.09
C THR A 35 -9.37 5.59 -10.22
N SER A 36 -9.63 5.93 -11.48
CA SER A 36 -8.81 5.45 -12.59
C SER A 36 -7.38 5.98 -12.52
N ILE A 37 -7.18 7.26 -12.17
CA ILE A 37 -5.85 7.87 -12.02
C ILE A 37 -5.03 7.11 -10.99
N LEU A 38 -5.55 6.88 -9.77
CA LEU A 38 -4.76 6.20 -8.74
C LEU A 38 -4.40 4.77 -9.13
N LEU A 39 -5.31 4.03 -9.80
CA LEU A 39 -5.07 2.66 -10.23
C LEU A 39 -4.07 2.60 -11.39
N ALA A 40 -4.08 3.60 -12.27
CA ALA A 40 -3.16 3.69 -13.40
C ALA A 40 -1.69 3.76 -12.94
N PHE A 41 -1.40 4.30 -11.75
CA PHE A 41 -0.05 4.29 -11.16
C PHE A 41 0.47 2.88 -10.82
N GLY A 42 -0.41 1.87 -10.72
CA GLY A 42 -0.01 0.47 -10.57
C GLY A 42 0.88 -0.01 -11.73
N ILE A 43 0.63 0.46 -12.95
CA ILE A 43 1.39 0.08 -14.14
C ILE A 43 2.85 0.58 -14.05
N PRO A 44 3.15 1.89 -13.99
CA PRO A 44 4.52 2.37 -13.93
C PRO A 44 5.25 1.89 -12.68
N SER A 45 4.56 1.81 -11.52
CA SER A 45 5.20 1.32 -10.29
C SER A 45 5.64 -0.14 -10.40
N GLY A 46 4.89 -0.99 -11.12
CA GLY A 46 5.26 -2.38 -11.39
C GLY A 46 6.59 -2.55 -12.13
N PHE A 47 6.98 -1.58 -12.95
CA PHE A 47 8.26 -1.59 -13.66
C PHE A 47 9.36 -0.87 -12.89
N VAL A 48 9.04 0.29 -12.29
CA VAL A 48 10.03 1.15 -11.64
C VAL A 48 10.51 0.57 -10.31
N MET A 49 9.61 0.04 -9.47
CA MET A 49 9.96 -0.36 -8.12
C MET A 49 10.93 -1.56 -8.06
N PRO A 50 10.77 -2.63 -8.87
CA PRO A 50 11.75 -3.71 -8.89
C PRO A 50 13.14 -3.24 -9.33
N ALA A 51 13.21 -2.32 -10.30
CA ALA A 51 14.47 -1.76 -10.76
C ALA A 51 15.15 -0.90 -9.67
N LEU A 52 14.38 -0.13 -8.90
CA LEU A 52 14.91 0.61 -7.75
C LEU A 52 15.42 -0.35 -6.66
N VAL A 53 14.65 -1.40 -6.34
CA VAL A 53 15.05 -2.41 -5.34
C VAL A 53 16.37 -3.10 -5.73
N ALA A 54 16.56 -3.39 -7.02
CA ALA A 54 17.78 -4.05 -7.49
C ALA A 54 19.01 -3.13 -7.54
N ARG A 55 18.84 -1.81 -7.66
CA ARG A 55 19.94 -0.86 -7.93
C ARG A 55 20.29 0.06 -6.77
N MET A 56 19.33 0.38 -5.91
CA MET A 56 19.56 1.31 -4.80
C MET A 56 20.20 0.61 -3.62
N ARG A 57 21.23 1.24 -3.04
CA ARG A 57 21.88 0.78 -1.80
C ARG A 57 21.01 0.98 -0.57
N ASP A 58 20.23 2.06 -0.54
CA ASP A 58 19.32 2.38 0.55
C ASP A 58 17.93 2.72 0.00
N LEU A 59 16.94 1.89 0.37
CA LEU A 59 15.54 2.03 -0.02
C LEU A 59 14.70 2.80 1.00
N ARG A 60 15.25 3.15 2.18
CA ARG A 60 14.52 3.88 3.23
C ARG A 60 13.92 5.20 2.71
N PRO A 61 14.61 6.02 1.89
CA PRO A 61 14.01 7.22 1.32
C PRO A 61 12.79 6.92 0.45
N ILE A 62 12.81 5.83 -0.33
CA ILE A 62 11.67 5.41 -1.15
C ILE A 62 10.50 5.01 -0.25
N ILE A 63 10.73 4.21 0.80
CA ILE A 63 9.68 3.83 1.76
C ILE A 63 9.07 5.06 2.43
N LEU A 64 9.88 6.08 2.80
CA LEU A 64 9.37 7.34 3.34
C LEU A 64 8.46 8.06 2.35
N VAL A 65 8.90 8.20 1.10
CA VAL A 65 8.09 8.86 0.05
C VAL A 65 6.76 8.12 -0.14
N LEU A 66 6.79 6.79 -0.29
CA LEU A 66 5.58 6.00 -0.47
C LEU A 66 4.60 6.14 0.70
N GLY A 67 5.10 6.10 1.94
CA GLY A 67 4.27 6.24 3.13
C GLY A 67 3.75 7.65 3.36
N THR A 68 4.57 8.68 3.13
CA THR A 68 4.16 10.08 3.25
C THR A 68 3.15 10.48 2.17
N CYS A 69 3.32 9.99 0.94
CA CYS A 69 2.30 10.14 -0.10
C CYS A 69 0.98 9.47 0.29
N GLY A 70 1.02 8.26 0.86
CA GLY A 70 -0.18 7.58 1.35
C GLY A 70 -0.88 8.38 2.46
N MET A 71 -0.12 8.79 3.48
CA MET A 71 -0.59 9.64 4.57
C MET A 71 -1.23 10.94 4.05
N ALA A 72 -0.53 11.68 3.19
CA ALA A 72 -1.01 12.93 2.62
C ALA A 72 -2.23 12.72 1.71
N GLY A 73 -2.30 11.63 0.97
CA GLY A 73 -3.46 11.26 0.16
C GLY A 73 -4.71 11.02 0.99
N PHE A 74 -4.61 10.22 2.08
CA PHE A 74 -5.73 9.96 2.97
C PHE A 74 -6.18 11.21 3.74
N LEU A 75 -5.24 12.00 4.27
CA LEU A 75 -5.56 13.24 4.99
C LEU A 75 -6.08 14.34 4.06
N GLY A 76 -5.54 14.45 2.85
CA GLY A 76 -6.01 15.39 1.83
C GLY A 76 -7.45 15.09 1.42
N LEU A 77 -7.78 13.81 1.26
CA LEU A 77 -9.16 13.40 1.00
C LEU A 77 -10.08 13.67 2.21
N LEU A 78 -9.59 13.48 3.43
CA LEU A 78 -10.37 13.71 4.65
C LEU A 78 -10.77 15.18 4.81
N TYR A 79 -9.82 16.09 4.66
CA TYR A 79 -10.04 17.52 4.93
C TYR A 79 -10.44 18.32 3.69
N PHE A 80 -10.00 17.90 2.50
CA PHE A 80 -10.11 18.68 1.27
C PHE A 80 -10.50 17.80 0.06
N PRO A 81 -11.58 16.98 0.15
CA PRO A 81 -11.91 15.99 -0.88
C PRO A 81 -12.14 16.59 -2.27
N THR A 82 -12.69 17.81 -2.35
CA THR A 82 -12.99 18.54 -3.59
C THR A 82 -11.89 19.49 -4.04
N THR A 83 -10.91 19.78 -3.18
CA THR A 83 -9.84 20.73 -3.50
C THR A 83 -8.68 19.97 -4.11
N VAL A 84 -8.45 20.16 -5.41
CA VAL A 84 -7.39 19.46 -6.18
C VAL A 84 -7.50 17.93 -6.05
N PRO A 85 -8.66 17.30 -6.34
CA PRO A 85 -8.90 15.88 -6.06
C PRO A 85 -7.93 14.93 -6.77
N TRP A 86 -7.41 15.36 -7.94
CA TRP A 86 -6.42 14.61 -8.71
C TRP A 86 -5.09 14.48 -7.98
N LEU A 87 -4.73 15.45 -7.13
CA LEU A 87 -3.49 15.41 -6.34
C LEU A 87 -3.55 14.26 -5.34
N TRP A 88 -4.67 14.13 -4.63
CA TRP A 88 -4.87 13.03 -3.68
C TRP A 88 -4.84 11.67 -4.38
N ALA A 89 -5.46 11.56 -5.56
CA ALA A 89 -5.42 10.34 -6.37
C ALA A 89 -3.99 9.97 -6.80
N VAL A 90 -3.21 10.96 -7.24
CA VAL A 90 -1.79 10.77 -7.61
C VAL A 90 -0.96 10.36 -6.41
N LEU A 91 -1.12 11.00 -5.25
CA LEU A 91 -0.37 10.65 -4.04
C LEU A 91 -0.69 9.22 -3.56
N LEU A 92 -1.97 8.83 -3.57
CA LEU A 92 -2.37 7.45 -3.26
C LEU A 92 -1.85 6.45 -4.29
N GLY A 93 -1.86 6.82 -5.57
CA GLY A 93 -1.28 6.02 -6.65
C GLY A 93 0.23 5.80 -6.49
N ILE A 94 0.98 6.86 -6.15
CA ILE A 94 2.41 6.77 -5.82
C ILE A 94 2.62 5.83 -4.64
N SER A 95 1.84 5.99 -3.56
CA SER A 95 1.90 5.11 -2.38
C SER A 95 1.68 3.62 -2.73
N GLY A 96 0.84 3.35 -3.73
CA GLY A 96 0.60 2.02 -4.30
C GLY A 96 1.86 1.32 -4.83
N GLY A 97 2.94 2.06 -5.11
CA GLY A 97 4.25 1.49 -5.43
C GLY A 97 4.84 0.61 -4.33
N SER A 98 4.32 0.69 -3.10
CA SER A 98 4.69 -0.21 -2.00
C SER A 98 4.47 -1.69 -2.33
N PHE A 99 3.47 -2.03 -3.17
CA PHE A 99 3.18 -3.43 -3.52
C PHE A 99 4.30 -4.07 -4.35
N PRO A 100 4.67 -3.53 -5.53
CA PRO A 100 5.78 -4.09 -6.29
C PRO A 100 7.11 -3.98 -5.54
N THR A 101 7.31 -2.97 -4.67
CA THR A 101 8.47 -2.94 -3.76
C THR A 101 8.49 -4.15 -2.82
N ALA A 102 7.37 -4.49 -2.20
CA ALA A 102 7.28 -5.63 -1.29
C ALA A 102 7.58 -6.97 -2.00
N ILE A 103 7.04 -7.16 -3.20
CA ILE A 103 7.32 -8.36 -4.01
C ILE A 103 8.79 -8.42 -4.44
N ALA A 104 9.35 -7.31 -4.91
CA ALA A 104 10.75 -7.25 -5.32
C ALA A 104 11.71 -7.49 -4.14
N LEU A 105 11.36 -7.04 -2.94
CA LEU A 105 12.14 -7.28 -1.73
C LEU A 105 12.25 -8.77 -1.36
N ILE A 106 11.23 -9.59 -1.66
CA ILE A 106 11.31 -11.03 -1.43
C ILE A 106 12.50 -11.60 -2.21
N ASN A 107 12.56 -11.33 -3.52
CA ASN A 107 13.67 -11.77 -4.37
C ASN A 107 15.01 -11.16 -3.97
N ALA A 108 15.03 -9.90 -3.51
CA ALA A 108 16.27 -9.24 -3.08
C ALA A 108 16.80 -9.78 -1.73
N ARG A 109 15.97 -10.53 -0.99
CA ARG A 109 16.29 -11.06 0.35
C ARG A 109 16.37 -12.58 0.40
N THR A 110 16.29 -13.24 -0.75
CA THR A 110 16.45 -14.69 -0.89
C THR A 110 17.51 -15.03 -1.94
N ARG A 111 18.21 -16.16 -1.79
CA ARG A 111 19.18 -16.66 -2.78
C ARG A 111 18.67 -17.91 -3.49
N ASP A 112 18.10 -18.85 -2.75
CA ASP A 112 17.59 -20.11 -3.30
C ASP A 112 16.14 -19.92 -3.82
N TYR A 113 15.86 -20.42 -5.03
CA TYR A 113 14.53 -20.34 -5.63
C TYR A 113 13.43 -21.01 -4.79
N ARG A 114 13.76 -22.09 -4.06
CA ARG A 114 12.84 -22.78 -3.16
C ARG A 114 12.47 -21.90 -1.98
N VAL A 115 13.45 -21.21 -1.39
CA VAL A 115 13.25 -20.25 -0.29
C VAL A 115 12.42 -19.08 -0.80
N THR A 116 12.75 -18.51 -1.96
CA THR A 116 11.96 -17.46 -2.61
C THR A 116 10.49 -17.84 -2.76
N MET A 117 10.21 -19.06 -3.27
CA MET A 117 8.83 -19.54 -3.42
C MET A 117 8.12 -19.69 -2.07
N GLN A 118 8.76 -20.24 -1.06
CA GLN A 118 8.18 -20.44 0.27
C GLN A 118 7.90 -19.09 0.97
N VAL A 119 8.87 -18.18 0.96
CA VAL A 119 8.72 -16.83 1.53
C VAL A 119 7.61 -16.08 0.80
N SER A 120 7.58 -16.15 -0.53
CA SER A 120 6.53 -15.50 -1.32
C SER A 120 5.14 -16.04 -0.98
N ALA A 121 4.97 -17.36 -0.92
CA ALA A 121 3.71 -17.99 -0.55
C ALA A 121 3.27 -17.58 0.86
N PHE A 122 4.18 -17.58 1.83
CA PHE A 122 3.89 -17.20 3.21
C PHE A 122 3.51 -15.72 3.34
N VAL A 123 4.34 -14.82 2.81
CA VAL A 123 4.15 -13.37 2.86
C VAL A 123 2.83 -12.98 2.20
N GLN A 124 2.52 -13.54 1.03
CA GLN A 124 1.29 -13.23 0.31
C GLN A 124 0.06 -13.83 1.01
N SER A 125 0.13 -15.08 1.47
CA SER A 125 -1.01 -15.74 2.12
C SER A 125 -1.42 -15.02 3.41
N VAL A 126 -0.48 -14.81 4.34
CA VAL A 126 -0.74 -14.06 5.58
C VAL A 126 -1.09 -12.61 5.27
N GLY A 127 -0.40 -12.03 4.29
CA GLY A 127 -0.60 -10.68 3.82
C GLY A 127 -2.02 -10.40 3.34
N TYR A 128 -2.58 -11.28 2.52
CA TYR A 128 -3.92 -11.10 1.97
C TYR A 128 -5.03 -11.38 2.99
N VAL A 129 -4.80 -12.26 3.97
CA VAL A 129 -5.70 -12.39 5.13
C VAL A 129 -5.79 -11.06 5.88
N VAL A 130 -4.67 -10.40 6.13
CA VAL A 130 -4.63 -9.04 6.72
C VAL A 130 -5.25 -8.01 5.77
N ALA A 131 -5.01 -8.12 4.45
CA ALA A 131 -5.54 -7.18 3.48
C ALA A 131 -7.07 -7.13 3.48
N GLY A 132 -7.71 -8.31 3.57
CA GLY A 132 -9.16 -8.46 3.59
C GLY A 132 -9.85 -7.75 4.76
N THR A 133 -9.15 -7.52 5.88
CA THR A 133 -9.74 -6.82 7.01
C THR A 133 -9.97 -5.33 6.72
N GLY A 134 -9.22 -4.72 5.80
CA GLY A 134 -9.34 -3.31 5.46
C GLY A 134 -10.75 -2.93 4.98
N PRO A 135 -11.22 -3.47 3.84
CA PRO A 135 -12.55 -3.19 3.33
C PRO A 135 -13.67 -3.51 4.33
N LEU A 136 -13.53 -4.59 5.11
CA LEU A 136 -14.50 -4.96 6.13
C LEU A 136 -14.60 -3.89 7.24
N LEU A 137 -13.46 -3.45 7.76
CA LEU A 137 -13.42 -2.40 8.79
C LEU A 137 -13.94 -1.06 8.26
N VAL A 138 -13.64 -0.73 7.00
CA VAL A 138 -14.20 0.46 6.34
C VAL A 138 -15.72 0.37 6.25
N GLY A 139 -16.26 -0.76 5.78
CA GLY A 139 -17.70 -0.99 5.69
C GLY A 139 -18.40 -0.84 7.04
N VAL A 140 -17.90 -1.55 8.08
CA VAL A 140 -18.45 -1.46 9.44
C VAL A 140 -18.38 -0.02 9.98
N ALA A 141 -17.27 0.69 9.75
CA ALA A 141 -17.14 2.07 10.22
C ALA A 141 -18.12 3.01 9.50
N LEU A 142 -18.36 2.82 8.20
CA LEU A 142 -19.36 3.60 7.47
C LEU A 142 -20.79 3.29 7.93
N ASP A 143 -21.11 2.01 8.20
CA ASP A 143 -22.41 1.61 8.72
C ASP A 143 -22.70 2.20 10.11
N VAL A 144 -21.68 2.27 10.99
CA VAL A 144 -21.82 2.76 12.36
C VAL A 144 -21.79 4.28 12.45
N PHE A 145 -20.83 4.93 11.76
CA PHE A 145 -20.57 6.37 11.91
C PHE A 145 -21.18 7.22 10.79
N GLY A 146 -21.52 6.61 9.65
CA GLY A 146 -22.06 7.32 8.47
C GLY A 146 -21.09 8.31 7.81
N THR A 147 -19.81 8.32 8.19
CA THR A 147 -18.82 9.27 7.66
C THR A 147 -17.45 8.64 7.43
N TRP A 148 -16.68 9.26 6.53
CA TRP A 148 -15.32 8.82 6.17
C TRP A 148 -14.22 9.16 7.19
N HIS A 149 -14.55 9.89 8.27
CA HIS A 149 -13.55 10.33 9.24
C HIS A 149 -12.78 9.16 9.87
N VAL A 150 -13.50 8.19 10.44
CA VAL A 150 -12.88 7.04 11.10
C VAL A 150 -12.08 6.17 10.11
N PRO A 151 -12.62 5.77 8.95
CA PRO A 151 -11.85 5.07 7.92
C PRO A 151 -10.57 5.78 7.49
N LEU A 152 -10.64 7.07 7.15
CA LEU A 152 -9.50 7.81 6.59
C LEU A 152 -8.43 8.10 7.65
N ILE A 153 -8.82 8.39 8.90
CA ILE A 153 -7.86 8.51 10.00
C ILE A 153 -7.17 7.18 10.26
N GLY A 154 -7.90 6.07 10.24
CA GLY A 154 -7.33 4.73 10.41
C GLY A 154 -6.34 4.37 9.30
N LEU A 155 -6.69 4.66 8.05
CA LEU A 155 -5.81 4.45 6.89
C LEU A 155 -4.56 5.33 6.96
N ALA A 156 -4.73 6.62 7.27
CA ALA A 156 -3.63 7.55 7.51
C ALA A 156 -2.69 7.04 8.62
N ALA A 157 -3.23 6.67 9.79
CA ALA A 157 -2.44 6.11 10.89
C ALA A 157 -1.69 4.83 10.48
N SER A 158 -2.33 3.93 9.73
CA SER A 158 -1.69 2.72 9.23
C SER A 158 -0.58 2.99 8.20
N ALA A 159 -0.50 4.18 7.59
CA ALA A 159 0.65 4.57 6.77
C ALA A 159 1.93 4.71 7.61
N VAL A 160 1.83 5.02 8.91
CA VAL A 160 2.99 4.98 9.83
C VAL A 160 3.47 3.53 10.01
N VAL A 161 2.55 2.59 10.14
CA VAL A 161 2.85 1.15 10.22
C VAL A 161 3.49 0.67 8.92
N LEU A 162 3.01 1.15 7.78
CA LEU A 162 3.61 0.87 6.47
C LEU A 162 5.08 1.34 6.43
N VAL A 163 5.37 2.58 6.84
CA VAL A 163 6.74 3.10 6.87
C VAL A 163 7.62 2.31 7.82
N GLY A 164 7.18 2.11 9.07
CA GLY A 164 7.96 1.41 10.09
C GLY A 164 8.28 -0.02 9.69
N SER A 165 7.27 -0.76 9.21
CA SER A 165 7.48 -2.13 8.74
C SER A 165 8.26 -2.20 7.43
N GLY A 166 8.14 -1.21 6.53
CA GLY A 166 8.94 -1.10 5.32
C GLY A 166 10.42 -0.85 5.64
N PHE A 167 10.73 -0.01 6.62
CA PHE A 167 12.10 0.23 7.09
C PHE A 167 12.77 -1.04 7.61
N MET A 168 12.02 -1.84 8.37
CA MET A 168 12.49 -3.14 8.82
C MET A 168 12.70 -4.10 7.65
N ALA A 169 11.77 -4.17 6.71
CA ALA A 169 11.86 -5.04 5.55
C ALA A 169 13.06 -4.71 4.65
N VAL A 170 13.35 -3.41 4.42
CA VAL A 170 14.50 -3.00 3.61
C VAL A 170 15.84 -3.12 4.35
N SER A 171 15.85 -3.25 5.68
CA SER A 171 17.09 -3.34 6.47
C SER A 171 17.42 -4.75 6.94
N GLY A 172 16.54 -5.74 6.70
CA GLY A 172 16.72 -7.11 7.18
C GLY A 172 17.89 -7.85 6.53
N PRO A 173 18.44 -8.89 7.19
CA PRO A 173 19.44 -9.79 6.61
C PRO A 173 18.83 -10.66 5.48
N MET A 174 19.66 -11.50 4.85
CA MET A 174 19.16 -12.51 3.91
C MET A 174 18.37 -13.57 4.68
N ILE A 175 17.19 -13.92 4.18
CA ILE A 175 16.30 -14.87 4.86
C ILE A 175 16.88 -16.28 4.85
N ASP A 176 17.67 -16.63 3.82
CA ASP A 176 18.33 -17.93 3.73
C ASP A 176 19.29 -18.17 4.92
N ASP A 177 19.87 -17.11 5.51
CA ASP A 177 20.83 -17.23 6.61
C ASP A 177 20.15 -17.60 7.95
N ASP A 178 18.82 -17.43 8.06
CA ASP A 178 18.02 -17.77 9.25
C ASP A 178 17.44 -19.21 9.19
N LEU A 179 17.58 -19.89 8.05
CA LEU A 179 17.10 -21.26 7.89
C LEU A 179 18.15 -22.26 8.38
N PRO A 180 17.76 -23.33 9.09
CA PRO A 180 18.69 -24.40 9.43
C PRO A 180 19.33 -24.91 8.14
N GLU A 181 20.66 -25.05 8.10
CA GLU A 181 21.35 -25.69 6.98
C GLU A 181 20.70 -27.05 6.74
N THR A 182 19.87 -27.15 5.70
CA THR A 182 19.28 -28.41 5.29
C THR A 182 20.40 -29.26 4.71
N ARG A 183 21.03 -30.06 5.57
CA ARG A 183 21.84 -31.22 5.20
C ARG A 183 20.98 -32.28 4.51
#